data_AF-A0A933G6D6-F1
#
_entry.id   AF-A0A933G6D6-F1
#
_cell.length_a   1.000
_cell.length_b   1.000
_cell.length_c   1.000
_cell.angle_alpha   90.00
_cell.angle_beta   90.00
_cell.angle_gamma   90.00
#
_symmetry.space_group_name_H-M   'P 1'
#
loop_
_entity.id
_entity.type
_entity.pdbx_description
1 polymer ?
#
loop_
_entity_poly.entity_id
_entity_poly.type
_entity_poly.pdbx_seq_one_letter_code
_entity_poly.pdbx_strand_id
1 'polypeptide(L)'
;MIRKIILVGQGPNDIGFLEGLRDRLGCDAELLDYTDRPVLRQRGTYTRRKDADLIWREFQAAGGDLLIRLTDGDTHSTKTVINTEIRRYPAEAEGLLVCGVCDRDVEHWMGLDRGYLCEYLDCLPTDVPNERQDFTRFVKSRLERIAGDDRDFRGAVAAFVRRASRSTMKAWLEHPSFATFYDDCRQAAIRDDCPVPNERD
;
A
#
# COMPACT_ATOMS: atom_id res chain seq x y z
N MET A 1 -20.72 -2.27 4.92
CA MET A 1 -20.17 -2.73 3.63
C MET A 1 -19.42 -1.59 2.99
N ILE A 2 -18.11 -1.75 2.85
CA ILE A 2 -17.20 -0.77 2.24
C ILE A 2 -17.48 -0.71 0.74
N ARG A 3 -17.90 0.46 0.25
CA ARG A 3 -18.15 0.73 -1.17
C ARG A 3 -17.11 1.66 -1.76
N LYS A 4 -16.51 2.53 -0.95
CA LYS A 4 -15.54 3.52 -1.39
C LYS A 4 -14.36 3.61 -0.42
N ILE A 5 -13.17 3.34 -0.94
CA ILE A 5 -11.91 3.47 -0.21
C ILE A 5 -11.14 4.64 -0.82
N ILE A 6 -10.68 5.55 0.02
CA ILE A 6 -9.81 6.64 -0.40
C ILE A 6 -8.37 6.25 -0.09
N LEU A 7 -7.51 6.37 -1.10
CA LEU A 7 -6.11 5.98 -1.03
C LEU A 7 -5.21 7.20 -1.00
N VAL A 8 -4.31 7.24 -0.02
CA VAL A 8 -3.27 8.27 0.09
C VAL A 8 -1.91 7.57 0.08
N GLY A 9 -1.29 7.50 -1.09
CA GLY A 9 0.06 6.97 -1.31
C GLY A 9 1.09 8.07 -1.55
N GLN A 10 2.34 7.68 -1.78
CA GLN A 10 3.46 8.56 -2.17
C GLN A 10 3.74 8.52 -3.68
N GLY A 11 3.16 7.56 -4.40
CA GLY A 11 3.31 7.44 -5.85
C GLY A 11 2.48 6.31 -6.46
N PRO A 12 2.61 6.09 -7.78
CA PRO A 12 1.80 5.10 -8.51
C PRO A 12 2.01 3.66 -8.04
N ASN A 13 3.19 3.31 -7.53
CA ASN A 13 3.48 1.96 -7.04
C ASN A 13 2.68 1.64 -5.77
N ASP A 14 2.57 2.60 -4.84
CA ASP A 14 1.77 2.46 -3.63
C ASP A 14 0.30 2.20 -3.98
N ILE A 15 -0.22 2.99 -4.92
CA ILE A 15 -1.61 2.87 -5.35
C ILE A 15 -1.82 1.53 -6.06
N GLY A 16 -0.95 1.15 -6.99
CA GLY A 16 -1.01 -0.14 -7.66
C GLY A 16 -0.95 -1.31 -6.67
N PHE A 17 -0.13 -1.21 -5.62
CA PHE A 17 -0.06 -2.22 -4.58
C PHE A 17 -1.40 -2.39 -3.85
N LEU A 18 -2.02 -1.27 -3.45
CA LEU A 18 -3.32 -1.25 -2.78
C LEU A 18 -4.45 -1.76 -3.68
N GLU A 19 -4.44 -1.42 -4.97
CA GLU A 19 -5.38 -1.95 -5.95
C GLU A 19 -5.29 -3.46 -6.10
N GLY A 20 -4.07 -3.98 -6.28
CA GLY A 20 -3.86 -5.41 -6.39
C GLY A 20 -4.24 -6.16 -5.11
N LEU A 21 -4.01 -5.56 -3.94
CA LEU A 21 -4.43 -6.13 -2.66
C LEU A 21 -5.95 -6.14 -2.53
N ARG A 22 -6.64 -5.04 -2.87
CA ARG A 22 -8.12 -4.98 -2.90
C ARG A 22 -8.69 -6.10 -3.76
N ASP A 23 -8.20 -6.25 -4.99
CA ASP A 23 -8.68 -7.26 -5.94
C ASP A 23 -8.49 -8.66 -5.40
N ARG A 24 -7.32 -8.91 -4.81
CA ARG A 24 -7.00 -10.20 -4.20
C ARG A 24 -7.96 -10.54 -3.06
N LEU A 25 -8.29 -9.55 -2.25
CA LEU A 25 -9.23 -9.71 -1.15
C LEU A 25 -10.70 -9.81 -1.60
N GLY A 26 -10.98 -9.78 -2.91
CA GLY A 26 -12.33 -9.86 -3.45
C GLY A 26 -13.20 -8.66 -3.08
N CYS A 27 -12.57 -7.50 -2.84
CA CYS A 27 -13.29 -6.28 -2.48
C CYS A 27 -13.64 -5.47 -3.74
N ASP A 28 -14.92 -5.23 -3.97
CA ASP A 28 -15.41 -4.46 -5.14
C ASP A 28 -15.49 -2.95 -4.86
N ALA A 29 -14.84 -2.47 -3.79
CA ALA A 29 -14.88 -1.06 -3.45
C ALA A 29 -14.21 -0.19 -4.52
N GLU A 30 -14.85 0.95 -4.80
CA GLU A 30 -14.29 2.02 -5.62
C GLU A 30 -13.05 2.59 -4.91
N LEU A 31 -11.93 2.66 -5.63
CA LEU A 31 -10.70 3.24 -5.11
C LEU A 31 -10.54 4.66 -5.65
N LEU A 32 -10.55 5.64 -4.74
CA LEU A 32 -10.28 7.02 -5.08
C LEU A 32 -8.83 7.36 -4.73
N ASP A 33 -8.00 7.53 -5.76
CA ASP A 33 -6.61 7.92 -5.62
C ASP A 33 -6.48 9.43 -5.36
N TYR A 34 -5.95 9.78 -4.20
CA TYR A 34 -5.77 11.16 -3.77
C TYR A 34 -4.30 11.62 -3.87
N THR A 35 -3.40 10.79 -4.40
CA THR A 35 -1.96 11.04 -4.49
C THR A 35 -1.64 12.27 -5.36
N ASP A 36 -2.38 12.48 -6.45
CA ASP A 36 -2.15 13.59 -7.39
C ASP A 36 -2.91 14.87 -7.05
N ARG A 37 -3.70 14.89 -5.95
CA ARG A 37 -4.43 16.09 -5.55
C ARG A 37 -3.41 17.19 -5.20
N PRO A 38 -3.48 18.38 -5.82
CA PRO A 38 -2.47 19.44 -5.64
C PRO A 38 -2.22 19.84 -4.18
N VAL A 39 -3.25 19.69 -3.35
CA VAL A 39 -3.22 20.03 -1.93
C VAL A 39 -2.50 18.96 -1.08
N LEU A 40 -2.33 17.76 -1.63
CA LEU A 40 -1.69 16.60 -1.01
C LEU A 40 -0.33 16.27 -1.64
N ARG A 41 0.13 17.06 -2.63
CA ARG A 41 1.46 16.93 -3.23
C ARG A 41 2.51 17.01 -2.12
N GLN A 42 3.06 15.83 -1.82
CA GLN A 42 3.86 15.58 -0.63
C GLN A 42 5.11 16.47 -0.58
N ARG A 43 5.32 17.10 0.57
CA ARG A 43 6.61 17.65 0.99
C ARG A 43 7.06 16.93 2.26
N GLY A 44 7.55 15.69 2.11
CA GLY A 44 8.20 14.90 3.17
C GLY A 44 7.56 13.53 3.46
N THR A 45 8.21 12.72 4.29
CA THR A 45 7.84 11.34 4.72
C THR A 45 6.52 11.27 5.51
N TYR A 46 5.95 12.41 5.87
CA TYR A 46 4.94 12.54 6.92
C TYR A 46 3.83 13.50 6.48
N THR A 47 2.56 13.09 6.64
CA THR A 47 1.40 13.95 6.37
C THR A 47 1.39 15.10 7.38
N ARG A 48 1.27 16.38 7.01
CA ARG A 48 1.15 17.44 8.05
C ARG A 48 -0.26 17.45 8.60
N ARG A 49 -0.46 17.91 9.85
CA ARG A 49 -1.80 17.98 10.46
C ARG A 49 -2.83 18.71 9.59
N LYS A 50 -2.47 19.87 9.05
CA LYS A 50 -3.33 20.64 8.14
C LYS A 50 -3.71 19.88 6.85
N ASP A 51 -2.83 19.00 6.38
CA ASP A 51 -3.05 18.21 5.18
C ASP A 51 -3.96 17.02 5.54
N ALA A 52 -3.74 16.38 6.70
CA ALA A 52 -4.61 15.33 7.24
C ALA A 52 -6.05 15.84 7.49
N ASP A 53 -6.22 17.04 8.06
CA ASP A 53 -7.53 17.68 8.24
C ASP A 53 -8.24 17.90 6.90
N LEU A 54 -7.49 18.25 5.84
CA LEU A 54 -8.05 18.44 4.51
C LEU A 54 -8.41 17.11 3.84
N ILE A 55 -7.52 16.11 3.89
CA ILE A 55 -7.80 14.74 3.43
C ILE A 55 -9.09 14.25 4.07
N TRP A 56 -9.24 14.45 5.38
CA TRP A 56 -10.42 14.04 6.11
C TRP A 56 -11.71 14.73 5.61
N ARG A 57 -11.67 16.05 5.42
CA ARG A 57 -12.84 16.77 4.88
C ARG A 57 -13.22 16.31 3.49
N GLU A 58 -12.23 16.10 2.62
CA GLU A 58 -12.49 15.59 1.27
C GLU A 58 -12.98 14.14 1.30
N PHE A 59 -12.51 13.33 2.26
CA PHE A 59 -13.00 11.99 2.50
C PHE A 59 -14.49 11.98 2.88
N GLN A 60 -14.88 12.84 3.82
CA GLN A 60 -16.28 13.00 4.20
C GLN A 60 -17.13 13.50 3.04
N ALA A 61 -16.64 14.50 2.29
CA ALA A 61 -17.35 15.05 1.14
C ALA A 61 -17.55 14.04 0.00
N ALA A 62 -16.59 13.13 -0.19
CA ALA A 62 -16.69 12.04 -1.16
C ALA A 62 -17.56 10.87 -0.68
N GLY A 63 -17.96 10.85 0.60
CA GLY A 63 -18.67 9.73 1.21
C GLY A 63 -17.80 8.47 1.27
N GLY A 64 -16.54 8.61 1.64
CA GLY A 64 -15.64 7.46 1.82
C GLY A 64 -16.06 6.60 3.02
N ASP A 65 -15.88 5.29 2.90
CA ASP A 65 -16.14 4.32 3.96
C ASP A 65 -14.85 3.93 4.70
N LEU A 66 -13.71 3.96 3.98
CA LEU A 66 -12.39 3.64 4.53
C LEU A 66 -11.34 4.58 3.93
N LEU A 67 -10.44 5.08 4.77
CA LEU A 67 -9.28 5.87 4.37
C LEU A 67 -8.02 5.02 4.59
N ILE A 68 -7.26 4.75 3.53
CA ILE A 68 -5.98 4.05 3.61
C ILE A 68 -4.85 5.03 3.34
N ARG A 69 -3.95 5.18 4.31
CA ARG A 69 -2.70 5.93 4.17
C ARG A 69 -1.53 4.96 4.15
N LEU A 70 -0.75 4.94 3.06
CA LEU A 70 0.46 4.13 2.95
C LEU A 70 1.70 5.02 2.96
N THR A 71 2.61 4.81 3.91
CA THR A 71 3.80 5.66 4.08
C THR A 71 5.06 4.85 4.29
N ASP A 72 6.20 5.45 3.96
CA ASP A 72 7.52 4.87 4.20
C ASP A 72 7.90 4.97 5.70
N GLY A 73 8.49 3.90 6.23
CA GLY A 73 8.90 3.78 7.64
C GLY A 73 10.27 4.38 7.95
N ASP A 74 11.12 4.52 6.94
CA ASP A 74 12.51 4.99 7.05
C ASP A 74 13.25 4.44 8.29
N THR A 75 13.92 5.25 9.10
CA THR A 75 14.73 4.80 10.25
C THR A 75 13.92 4.64 11.54
N HIS A 76 12.62 4.90 11.50
CA HIS A 76 11.74 4.82 12.66
C HIS A 76 11.07 3.45 12.75
N SER A 77 10.70 3.02 13.96
CA SER A 77 9.90 1.81 14.09
C SER A 77 8.52 2.01 13.45
N THR A 78 8.04 1.00 12.72
CA THR A 78 6.70 0.95 12.08
C THR A 78 5.61 1.49 13.02
N LYS A 79 5.58 1.01 14.27
CA LYS A 79 4.61 1.44 15.28
C LYS A 79 4.67 2.95 15.58
N THR A 80 5.86 3.52 15.62
CA THR A 80 6.04 4.97 15.86
C THR A 80 5.48 5.78 14.70
N VAL A 81 5.75 5.34 13.46
CA VAL A 81 5.27 6.00 12.24
C VAL A 81 3.74 5.93 12.17
N ILE A 82 3.15 4.75 12.37
CA ILE A 82 1.69 4.55 12.43
C ILE A 82 1.05 5.49 13.47
N ASN A 83 1.53 5.45 14.72
CA ASN A 83 1.00 6.30 15.78
C ASN A 83 1.12 7.79 15.47
N THR A 84 2.20 8.18 14.81
CA THR A 84 2.44 9.57 14.43
C THR A 84 1.50 10.01 13.31
N GLU A 85 1.26 9.18 12.31
CA GLU A 85 0.28 9.45 11.25
C GLU A 85 -1.14 9.53 11.81
N ILE A 86 -1.58 8.55 12.59
CA ILE A 86 -2.93 8.51 13.19
C ILE A 86 -3.22 9.78 14.00
N ARG A 87 -2.27 10.21 14.85
CA ARG A 87 -2.42 11.41 15.70
C ARG A 87 -2.61 12.72 14.95
N ARG A 88 -2.34 12.75 13.65
CA ARG A 88 -2.50 13.95 12.82
C ARG A 88 -3.87 14.05 12.19
N TYR A 89 -4.56 12.92 12.04
CA TYR A 89 -5.95 12.92 11.63
C TYR A 89 -6.85 13.32 12.82
N PRO A 90 -8.04 13.88 12.53
CA PRO A 90 -9.03 14.17 13.56
C PRO A 90 -9.53 12.88 14.22
N ALA A 91 -10.05 12.99 15.45
CA ALA A 91 -10.47 11.82 16.25
C ALA A 91 -11.59 11.03 15.57
N GLU A 92 -12.42 11.69 14.77
CA GLU A 92 -13.49 11.11 13.98
C GLU A 92 -12.99 10.15 12.89
N ALA A 93 -11.71 10.24 12.52
CA ALA A 93 -11.07 9.29 11.61
C ALA A 93 -10.70 7.97 12.31
N GLU A 94 -10.74 7.92 13.64
CA GLU A 94 -10.46 6.69 14.40
C GLU A 94 -11.47 5.60 14.01
N GLY A 95 -10.95 4.42 13.68
CA GLY A 95 -11.75 3.33 13.15
C GLY A 95 -11.99 3.40 11.64
N LEU A 96 -11.94 4.56 10.99
CA LEU A 96 -12.09 4.68 9.52
C LEU A 96 -10.75 4.84 8.79
N LEU A 97 -9.68 5.14 9.51
CA LEU A 97 -8.32 5.24 9.00
C LEU A 97 -7.55 3.94 9.23
N VAL A 98 -6.93 3.44 8.16
CA VAL A 98 -5.89 2.40 8.21
C VAL A 98 -4.58 3.02 7.74
N CYS A 99 -3.54 2.91 8.57
CA CYS A 99 -2.20 3.39 8.24
C CYS A 99 -1.27 2.19 7.98
N GLY A 100 -0.91 1.98 6.71
CA GLY A 100 0.17 1.07 6.33
C GLY A 100 1.52 1.78 6.41
N VAL A 101 2.51 1.07 6.94
CA VAL A 101 3.90 1.54 6.92
C VAL A 101 4.76 0.49 6.23
N CYS A 102 5.16 0.80 5.01
CA CYS A 102 6.21 0.05 4.33
C CYS A 102 7.48 0.21 5.15
N ASP A 103 8.21 -0.87 5.47
CA ASP A 103 9.44 -0.72 6.26
C ASP A 103 10.37 0.32 5.62
N ARG A 104 10.48 0.24 4.29
CA ARG A 104 11.20 1.20 3.46
C ARG A 104 10.30 1.84 2.42
N ASP A 105 9.75 1.03 1.52
CA ASP A 105 8.86 1.39 0.41
C ASP A 105 8.09 0.12 -0.01
N VAL A 106 7.13 0.25 -0.93
CA VAL A 106 6.36 -0.90 -1.41
C VAL A 106 7.21 -1.91 -2.17
N GLU A 107 8.30 -1.49 -2.80
CA GLU A 107 9.19 -2.42 -3.51
C GLU A 107 9.80 -3.45 -2.53
N HIS A 108 10.11 -3.04 -1.30
CA HIS A 108 10.60 -3.96 -0.28
C HIS A 108 9.54 -4.97 0.17
N TRP A 109 8.27 -4.58 0.23
CA TRP A 109 7.18 -5.54 0.44
C TRP A 109 7.04 -6.51 -0.73
N MET A 110 7.13 -6.02 -1.96
CA MET A 110 7.14 -6.87 -3.15
C MET A 110 8.29 -7.88 -3.14
N GLY A 111 9.43 -7.52 -2.54
CA GLY A 111 10.61 -8.38 -2.41
C GLY A 111 10.61 -9.38 -1.26
N LEU A 112 9.55 -9.45 -0.45
CA LEU A 112 9.46 -10.41 0.67
C LEU A 112 9.46 -11.86 0.19
N ASP A 113 8.93 -12.13 -1.01
CA ASP A 113 9.14 -13.37 -1.73
C ASP A 113 10.06 -13.09 -2.94
N ARG A 114 11.36 -13.26 -2.72
CA ARG A 114 12.37 -12.95 -3.75
C ARG A 114 12.26 -13.85 -4.97
N GLY A 115 11.81 -15.10 -4.81
CA GLY A 115 11.63 -16.03 -5.92
C GLY A 115 10.54 -15.54 -6.85
N TYR A 116 9.37 -15.22 -6.28
CA TYR A 116 8.26 -14.64 -7.03
C TYR A 116 8.60 -13.29 -7.67
N LEU A 117 9.31 -12.42 -6.95
CA LEU A 117 9.77 -11.14 -7.50
C LEU A 117 10.63 -11.35 -8.75
N CYS A 118 11.60 -12.27 -8.71
CA CYS A 118 12.49 -12.53 -9.84
C CYS A 118 11.74 -13.11 -11.04
N GLU A 119 10.81 -14.03 -10.79
CA GLU A 119 9.95 -14.60 -11.83
C GLU A 119 9.14 -13.51 -12.54
N TYR A 120 8.49 -12.62 -11.78
CA TYR A 120 7.68 -11.57 -12.35
C TYR A 120 8.50 -10.49 -13.09
N LEU A 121 9.68 -10.14 -12.57
CA LEU A 121 10.56 -9.13 -13.16
C LEU A 121 11.46 -9.67 -14.28
N ASP A 122 11.33 -10.95 -14.63
CA ASP A 122 12.15 -11.67 -15.61
C ASP A 122 13.66 -11.42 -15.36
N CYS A 123 14.11 -11.79 -14.16
CA CYS A 123 15.51 -11.70 -13.77
C CYS A 123 15.96 -12.90 -12.93
N LEU A 124 17.28 -13.03 -12.77
CA LEU A 124 17.85 -14.04 -11.89
C LEU A 124 17.94 -13.52 -10.45
N PRO A 125 17.84 -14.40 -9.43
CA PRO A 125 18.03 -13.99 -8.03
C PRO A 125 19.38 -13.30 -7.75
N THR A 126 20.40 -13.63 -8.53
CA THR A 126 21.75 -13.01 -8.46
C THR A 126 21.80 -11.59 -9.01
N ASP A 127 20.83 -11.19 -9.84
CA ASP A 127 20.76 -9.84 -10.41
C ASP A 127 20.20 -8.82 -9.41
N VAL A 128 19.41 -9.31 -8.44
CA VAL A 128 18.73 -8.46 -7.47
C VAL A 128 19.77 -8.00 -6.43
N PRO A 129 19.95 -6.68 -6.24
CA PRO A 129 20.87 -6.17 -5.22
C PRO A 129 20.43 -6.53 -3.80
N ASN A 130 21.39 -6.60 -2.87
CA ASN A 130 21.11 -6.72 -1.44
C ASN A 130 21.07 -5.34 -0.76
N GLU A 131 21.76 -4.36 -1.33
CA GLU A 131 21.80 -2.99 -0.82
C GLU A 131 20.47 -2.28 -1.05
N ARG A 132 19.96 -1.62 0.01
CA ARG A 132 18.61 -1.02 0.04
C ARG A 132 18.32 -0.12 -1.17
N GLN A 133 19.17 0.87 -1.42
CA GLN A 133 18.92 1.87 -2.46
C GLN A 133 18.99 1.26 -3.85
N ASP A 134 19.89 0.29 -4.03
CA ASP A 134 20.08 -0.38 -5.31
C ASP A 134 18.93 -1.36 -5.58
N PHE A 135 18.39 -2.00 -4.54
CA PHE A 135 17.20 -2.85 -4.63
C PHE A 135 15.99 -2.06 -5.14
N THR A 136 15.62 -0.93 -4.50
CA THR A 136 14.48 -0.11 -4.94
C THR A 136 14.66 0.37 -6.38
N ARG A 137 15.86 0.87 -6.72
CA ARG A 137 16.16 1.32 -8.10
C ARG A 137 16.05 0.19 -9.09
N PHE A 138 16.56 -1.00 -8.74
CA PHE A 138 16.47 -2.19 -9.58
C PHE A 138 15.01 -2.56 -9.85
N VAL A 139 14.20 -2.71 -8.80
CA VAL A 139 12.77 -3.07 -8.94
C VAL A 139 12.03 -2.03 -9.77
N LYS A 140 12.20 -0.73 -9.50
CA LYS A 140 11.57 0.34 -10.29
C LYS A 140 11.98 0.31 -11.76
N SER A 141 13.25 0.08 -12.06
CA SER A 141 13.73 -0.02 -13.46
C SER A 141 13.15 -1.22 -14.20
N ARG A 142 12.90 -2.33 -13.51
CA ARG A 142 12.26 -3.51 -14.09
C ARG A 142 10.77 -3.30 -14.29
N LEU A 143 10.11 -2.66 -13.32
CA LEU A 143 8.70 -2.24 -13.45
C LEU A 143 8.52 -1.25 -14.59
N GLU A 144 9.44 -0.32 -14.84
CA GLU A 144 9.39 0.59 -15.98
C GLU A 144 9.37 -0.15 -17.32
N ARG A 145 10.12 -1.25 -17.44
CA ARG A 145 10.10 -2.10 -18.64
C ARG A 145 8.77 -2.82 -18.80
N ILE A 146 8.17 -3.29 -17.71
CA ILE A 146 6.87 -3.98 -17.72
C ILE A 146 5.73 -3.00 -18.03
N ALA A 147 5.81 -1.79 -17.48
CA ALA A 147 4.84 -0.71 -17.68
C ALA A 147 4.81 -0.20 -19.13
N GLY A 148 5.87 -0.43 -19.91
CA GLY A 148 5.95 -0.11 -21.33
C GLY A 148 5.90 1.40 -21.62
N ASP A 149 5.59 1.74 -22.86
CA ASP A 149 5.61 3.13 -23.35
C ASP A 149 4.56 4.02 -22.68
N ASP A 150 3.44 3.44 -22.26
CA ASP A 150 2.36 4.13 -21.55
C ASP A 150 2.73 4.45 -20.09
N ARG A 151 3.84 3.91 -19.59
CA ARG A 151 4.33 4.10 -18.21
C ARG A 151 3.26 3.76 -17.17
N ASP A 152 2.48 2.71 -17.40
CA ASP A 152 1.47 2.22 -16.46
C ASP A 152 2.09 1.45 -15.28
N PHE A 153 2.82 2.18 -14.43
CA PHE A 153 3.45 1.64 -13.22
C PHE A 153 2.40 1.10 -12.23
N ARG A 154 1.28 1.81 -12.09
CA ARG A 154 0.17 1.44 -11.21
C ARG A 154 -0.41 0.09 -11.62
N GLY A 155 -0.74 -0.09 -12.90
CA GLY A 155 -1.23 -1.36 -13.43
C GLY A 155 -0.21 -2.49 -13.33
N ALA A 156 1.08 -2.21 -13.59
CA ALA A 156 2.15 -3.20 -13.45
C ALA A 156 2.28 -3.73 -12.01
N VAL A 157 2.21 -2.85 -11.00
CA VAL A 157 2.26 -3.26 -9.58
C VAL A 157 0.96 -3.94 -9.15
N ALA A 158 -0.20 -3.45 -9.58
CA ALA A 158 -1.49 -4.09 -9.29
C ALA A 158 -1.53 -5.53 -9.81
N ALA A 159 -1.04 -5.76 -11.05
CA ALA A 159 -0.93 -7.09 -11.62
C ALA A 159 0.05 -7.99 -10.85
N PHE A 160 1.17 -7.45 -10.36
CA PHE A 160 2.12 -8.18 -9.51
C PHE A 160 1.45 -8.70 -8.23
N VAL A 161 0.73 -7.84 -7.50
CA VAL A 161 0.07 -8.25 -6.25
C VAL A 161 -1.09 -9.21 -6.53
N ARG A 162 -1.89 -8.96 -7.57
CA ARG A 162 -3.03 -9.80 -7.94
C ARG A 162 -2.61 -11.23 -8.30
N ARG A 163 -1.47 -11.40 -8.97
CA ARG A 163 -0.94 -12.71 -9.42
C ARG A 163 -0.17 -13.48 -8.35
N ALA A 164 0.10 -12.86 -7.19
CA ALA A 164 0.83 -13.53 -6.12
C ALA A 164 0.16 -14.87 -5.76
N SER A 165 0.93 -15.90 -5.48
CA SER A 165 0.37 -17.16 -5.00
C SER A 165 -0.04 -17.05 -3.52
N ARG A 166 -0.81 -18.01 -2.98
CA ARG A 166 -1.07 -18.07 -1.53
C ARG A 166 0.23 -18.25 -0.73
N SER A 167 1.20 -19.01 -1.25
CA SER A 167 2.51 -19.16 -0.61
C SER A 167 3.30 -17.86 -0.57
N THR A 168 3.25 -17.08 -1.66
CA THR A 168 3.86 -15.74 -1.72
C THR A 168 3.23 -14.80 -0.68
N MET A 169 1.90 -14.79 -0.57
CA MET A 169 1.24 -14.00 0.48
C MET A 169 1.61 -14.44 1.88
N LYS A 170 1.72 -15.75 2.14
CA LYS A 170 2.18 -16.26 3.44
C LYS A 170 3.58 -15.75 3.77
N ALA A 171 4.51 -15.80 2.81
CA ALA A 171 5.85 -15.22 2.99
C ALA A 171 5.80 -13.72 3.28
N TRP A 172 4.93 -12.96 2.61
CA TRP A 172 4.77 -11.53 2.90
C TRP A 172 4.21 -11.29 4.31
N LEU A 173 3.25 -12.11 4.76
CA LEU A 173 2.63 -12.05 6.08
C LEU A 173 3.57 -12.48 7.23
N GLU A 174 4.74 -13.04 6.94
CA GLU A 174 5.80 -13.23 7.94
C GLU A 174 6.47 -11.89 8.30
N HIS A 175 6.40 -10.88 7.42
CA HIS A 175 6.95 -9.56 7.69
C HIS A 175 6.02 -8.73 8.60
N PRO A 176 6.48 -8.28 9.79
CA PRO A 176 5.60 -7.66 10.79
C PRO A 176 4.82 -6.43 10.29
N SER A 177 5.46 -5.57 9.48
CA SER A 177 4.80 -4.35 9.01
C SER A 177 3.70 -4.63 7.97
N PHE A 178 3.92 -5.61 7.08
CA PHE A 178 2.92 -6.01 6.12
C PHE A 178 1.78 -6.78 6.79
N ALA A 179 2.10 -7.70 7.70
CA ALA A 179 1.11 -8.42 8.50
C ALA A 179 0.18 -7.47 9.27
N THR A 180 0.74 -6.46 9.95
CA THR A 180 -0.06 -5.48 10.69
C THR A 180 -1.00 -4.73 9.76
N PHE A 181 -0.48 -4.22 8.63
CA PHE A 181 -1.29 -3.51 7.65
C PHE A 181 -2.40 -4.39 7.04
N TYR A 182 -2.08 -5.63 6.69
CA TYR A 182 -3.04 -6.61 6.18
C TYR A 182 -4.15 -6.89 7.20
N ASP A 183 -3.77 -7.14 8.46
CA ASP A 183 -4.73 -7.43 9.52
C ASP A 183 -5.63 -6.23 9.77
N ASP A 184 -5.11 -5.00 9.76
CA ASP A 184 -5.92 -3.77 9.90
C ASP A 184 -6.91 -3.61 8.74
N CYS A 185 -6.49 -3.84 7.49
CA CYS A 185 -7.39 -3.85 6.33
C CYS A 185 -8.47 -4.93 6.46
N ARG A 186 -8.08 -6.13 6.91
CA ARG A 186 -8.99 -7.25 7.12
C ARG A 186 -10.00 -6.94 8.23
N GLN A 187 -9.58 -6.38 9.35
CA GLN A 187 -10.47 -5.98 10.44
C GLN A 187 -11.43 -4.89 9.99
N ALA A 188 -10.96 -3.92 9.20
CA ALA A 188 -11.83 -2.91 8.61
C ALA A 188 -12.94 -3.54 7.77
N ALA A 189 -12.57 -4.48 6.91
CA ALA A 189 -13.52 -5.20 6.08
C ALA A 189 -14.50 -6.08 6.87
N ILE A 190 -14.03 -6.77 7.93
CA ILE A 190 -14.88 -7.60 8.80
C ILE A 190 -15.95 -6.74 9.51
N ARG A 191 -15.58 -5.56 10.04
CA ARG A 191 -16.54 -4.65 10.70
C ARG A 191 -17.67 -4.21 9.76
N ASP A 192 -17.39 -4.21 8.47
CA ASP A 192 -18.31 -3.81 7.42
C ASP A 192 -19.02 -4.99 6.73
N ASP A 193 -18.89 -6.19 7.29
CA ASP A 193 -19.49 -7.44 6.78
C ASP A 193 -19.04 -7.78 5.35
N CYS A 194 -17.80 -7.41 5.01
CA CYS A 194 -17.19 -7.76 3.73
C CYS A 194 -16.59 -9.19 3.80
N PRO A 195 -16.89 -10.08 2.84
CA PRO A 195 -16.38 -11.45 2.81
C PRO A 195 -14.92 -11.48 2.35
N VAL A 196 -14.00 -11.13 3.24
CA VAL A 196 -12.56 -11.10 2.94
C VAL A 196 -11.91 -12.46 3.24
N PRO A 197 -11.16 -13.06 2.29
CA PRO A 197 -10.45 -14.31 2.51
C PRO A 197 -9.39 -14.16 3.61
N ASN A 198 -9.13 -15.24 4.35
CA ASN A 198 -8.02 -15.29 5.29
C ASN A 198 -6.79 -15.90 4.62
N GLU A 199 -5.87 -15.06 4.14
CA GLU A 199 -4.62 -15.49 3.50
C GLU A 199 -3.61 -16.11 4.49
N ARG A 200 -3.87 -16.05 5.81
CA ARG A 200 -3.03 -16.68 6.84
C ARG A 200 -3.26 -18.20 6.95
N ASP A 201 -4.49 -18.66 6.72
CA ASP A 201 -4.82 -20.09 6.73
C ASP A 201 -4.14 -20.77 5.53
#